data_AF-A0AAE0DJT0-F1
#
_entry.id   AF-A0AAE0DJT0-F1
#
_cell.length_a   1.000
_cell.length_b   1.000
_cell.length_c   1.000
_cell.angle_alpha   90.00
_cell.angle_beta   90.00
_cell.angle_gamma   90.00
#
_symmetry.space_group_name_H-M   'P 1'
#
loop_
_entity.id
_entity.type
_entity.pdbx_description
1 polymer ?
#
loop_
_entity_poly.entity_id
_entity_poly.type
_entity_poly.pdbx_seq_one_letter_code
_entity_poly.pdbx_strand_id
1 'polypeptide(L)'
;MPKHTNGVRGGSSKRREITSDQTKDRESRSPNGLDASYGNTEEPGNPAATLASCNGALQRLAGITRYFESSFNQDIIEVEGDYGTEMDRENEIQRLEGVVKTLTYAKDERLENLRHENEELKAREEACNREREKCMIIQAELEERYTQADTEREEEYKRKLHDEKARIQKSLKAKKAETEAASREKVQELKDQNEKLSATNEELKHYLSAAEKKLKDKKIKYARVEKSLEEENEKLRVELKQVNVDNFRQISDAVKAVSAKYFQKLPERAIADPEAVHHELSQLDPIFTSTPIWESEVSEFLRLRAVQHVISTGLCDFIWHPFFPQDDLPDHKGVGQFLEAVSKSLAVSGGRSESVWRVLTLRGIDALGSAVMAARQVESMVHRVLEILRPLTTPSQSVGLESALVGLVKDSVTLWTAAQKNDAKVVIEARPDPSDKKKWHAEDIQGVEEASIPPDGKIDPTRIKPLCIFPNVLQITSPDKTVVLHRGSALFPTSQVWIRGMSEQKEHDEELAQAVLDARSKVNARRTSCPTGPNSPTGGKFSTTQT
;
A
#
# COMPACT_ATOMS: atom_id res chain seq x y z
N MET A 1 30.63 29.06 9.22
CA MET A 1 31.26 29.54 7.96
C MET A 1 30.80 30.96 7.65
N PRO A 2 31.42 32.01 8.24
CA PRO A 2 31.24 33.38 7.78
C PRO A 2 32.09 33.64 6.51
N LYS A 3 31.70 34.64 5.69
CA LYS A 3 32.57 35.24 4.68
C LYS A 3 32.73 36.73 4.95
N HIS A 4 33.94 37.25 4.76
CA HIS A 4 34.31 38.64 5.01
C HIS A 4 33.79 39.59 3.92
N THR A 5 33.54 40.85 4.32
CA THR A 5 33.56 42.03 3.44
C THR A 5 34.27 43.20 4.13
N ASN A 6 35.60 43.26 3.96
CA ASN A 6 36.36 44.51 4.01
C ASN A 6 36.41 45.07 2.57
N GLY A 7 36.58 46.36 2.29
CA GLY A 7 36.91 47.49 3.16
C GLY A 7 37.84 48.41 2.38
N VAL A 8 37.30 49.49 1.82
CA VAL A 8 37.89 50.21 0.67
C VAL A 8 38.86 51.33 1.11
N ARG A 9 39.97 51.50 0.37
CA ARG A 9 40.89 52.65 0.49
C ARG A 9 40.13 53.96 0.19
N GLY A 10 40.33 55.08 0.88
CA GLY A 10 41.52 55.53 1.59
C GLY A 10 42.31 56.48 0.68
N GLY A 11 42.14 57.79 0.82
CA GLY A 11 42.72 58.78 -0.12
C GLY A 11 42.91 60.19 0.44
N SER A 12 43.91 60.87 -0.14
CA SER A 12 44.18 62.32 -0.16
C SER A 12 44.60 63.07 1.12
N SER A 13 45.92 63.34 1.16
CA SER A 13 46.53 64.68 1.29
C SER A 13 46.62 65.42 2.65
N LYS A 14 47.86 65.48 3.17
CA LYS A 14 48.45 66.68 3.81
C LYS A 14 48.71 67.73 2.71
N ARG A 15 48.65 69.07 2.84
CA ARG A 15 48.75 70.08 3.94
C ARG A 15 50.20 70.53 4.28
N ARG A 16 50.42 71.87 4.27
CA ARG A 16 51.56 72.67 4.83
C ARG A 16 52.93 72.60 4.11
N GLU A 17 53.86 73.57 4.19
CA GLU A 17 53.92 74.97 4.73
C GLU A 17 55.05 75.74 3.94
N ILE A 18 54.96 77.03 3.59
CA ILE A 18 55.32 78.30 4.31
C ILE A 18 56.85 78.51 4.56
N THR A 19 57.26 79.79 4.69
CA THR A 19 58.61 80.39 4.94
C THR A 19 59.48 80.59 3.68
N SER A 20 60.14 81.73 3.40
CA SER A 20 60.63 82.91 4.17
C SER A 20 62.00 82.74 4.82
N ASP A 21 62.96 83.57 4.39
CA ASP A 21 63.80 84.47 5.21
C ASP A 21 64.75 85.26 4.28
N GLN A 22 65.03 86.56 4.44
CA GLN A 22 65.61 87.35 5.55
C GLN A 22 67.11 87.13 5.79
N THR A 23 67.88 88.23 5.69
CA THR A 23 68.96 88.76 6.58
C THR A 23 69.82 89.77 5.77
N LYS A 24 70.32 90.94 6.23
CA LYS A 24 70.72 91.57 7.52
C LYS A 24 72.26 91.69 7.67
N ASP A 25 72.81 92.67 8.41
CA ASP A 25 72.23 93.90 9.00
C ASP A 25 72.71 95.18 8.23
N ARG A 26 73.79 95.94 8.53
CA ARG A 26 74.67 96.06 9.72
C ARG A 26 75.54 97.35 9.71
N GLU A 27 75.36 98.23 10.72
CA GLU A 27 76.33 99.11 11.46
C GLU A 27 77.35 100.04 10.72
N SER A 28 77.75 101.24 11.21
CA SER A 28 77.40 102.01 12.44
C SER A 28 77.99 103.45 12.48
N ARG A 29 77.29 104.39 13.19
CA ARG A 29 77.80 105.54 14.00
C ARG A 29 78.70 106.63 13.34
N SER A 30 78.87 107.87 13.82
CA SER A 30 78.19 108.88 14.69
C SER A 30 79.17 110.10 14.80
N PRO A 31 79.07 111.16 15.66
CA PRO A 31 78.89 112.53 15.15
C PRO A 31 79.87 113.61 15.69
N ASN A 32 79.55 114.90 15.45
CA ASN A 32 80.15 116.16 15.98
C ASN A 32 81.54 116.54 15.38
N GLY A 33 82.02 117.79 15.44
CA GLY A 33 81.34 119.06 15.81
C GLY A 33 82.28 120.22 16.23
N LEU A 34 82.53 121.16 15.31
CA LEU A 34 82.89 122.60 15.46
C LEU A 34 83.96 123.11 16.48
N ASP A 35 85.03 123.68 15.89
CA ASP A 35 85.57 125.07 16.06
C ASP A 35 86.80 125.48 16.93
N ALA A 36 87.52 126.47 16.36
CA ALA A 36 88.47 127.51 16.81
C ALA A 36 89.43 127.39 18.04
N SER A 37 90.71 127.77 17.81
CA SER A 37 91.55 128.57 18.74
C SER A 37 92.76 129.25 18.04
N TYR A 38 93.50 130.13 18.74
CA TYR A 38 94.50 131.09 18.21
C TYR A 38 95.84 131.09 18.99
N GLY A 39 96.97 131.40 18.33
CA GLY A 39 97.98 132.35 18.87
C GLY A 39 99.39 131.91 19.37
N ASN A 40 100.42 132.49 18.73
CA ASN A 40 101.60 133.20 19.31
C ASN A 40 102.93 132.54 19.77
N THR A 41 104.03 133.31 19.56
CA THR A 41 105.32 133.44 20.31
C THR A 41 106.35 132.28 20.36
N GLU A 42 107.69 132.45 20.45
CA GLU A 42 108.67 133.52 20.08
C GLU A 42 110.15 133.04 20.30
N GLU A 43 111.12 133.49 19.46
CA GLU A 43 112.61 133.62 19.71
C GLU A 43 113.47 132.41 20.26
N PRO A 44 114.82 132.51 20.53
CA PRO A 44 115.95 133.27 19.93
C PRO A 44 117.30 132.47 19.71
N GLY A 45 118.37 133.12 19.19
CA GLY A 45 119.81 132.82 19.51
C GLY A 45 120.60 131.85 18.57
N ASN A 46 121.57 132.19 17.70
CA ASN A 46 122.82 133.03 17.70
C ASN A 46 124.14 132.18 17.94
N PRO A 47 125.41 132.66 17.77
CA PRO A 47 126.12 132.52 16.47
C PRO A 47 127.60 132.06 16.47
N ALA A 48 128.13 131.87 15.24
CA ALA A 48 129.54 131.96 14.82
C ALA A 48 129.60 132.27 13.29
N ALA A 49 130.57 132.97 12.69
CA ALA A 49 131.66 133.84 13.18
C ALA A 49 132.19 134.79 12.05
N THR A 50 133.24 135.58 12.34
CA THR A 50 133.98 136.55 11.50
C THR A 50 134.84 135.93 10.36
N LEU A 51 135.44 136.66 9.38
CA LEU A 51 136.02 138.02 9.34
C LEU A 51 136.27 138.53 7.87
N ALA A 52 136.56 139.84 7.71
CA ALA A 52 137.19 140.55 6.56
C ALA A 52 136.33 140.89 5.31
N SER A 53 136.50 142.03 4.60
CA SER A 53 137.16 143.32 4.94
C SER A 53 136.71 144.46 4.00
N CYS A 54 136.86 145.72 4.42
CA CYS A 54 136.41 146.93 3.71
C CYS A 54 137.35 147.39 2.57
N ASN A 55 136.82 147.99 1.49
CA ASN A 55 137.52 149.04 0.74
C ASN A 55 136.59 149.88 -0.18
N GLY A 56 137.03 151.08 -0.59
CA GLY A 56 136.55 151.75 -1.82
C GLY A 56 135.41 152.79 -1.77
N ALA A 57 134.95 153.25 -0.60
CA ALA A 57 133.71 154.01 -0.45
C ALA A 57 133.62 155.40 -1.15
N LEU A 58 134.72 156.05 -1.53
CA LEU A 58 134.77 157.53 -1.58
C LEU A 58 135.21 158.20 -2.91
N GLN A 59 135.47 157.46 -4.00
CA GLN A 59 136.15 158.04 -5.18
C GLN A 59 135.28 158.46 -6.39
N ARG A 60 133.98 158.12 -6.45
CA ARG A 60 133.14 158.38 -7.65
C ARG A 60 132.04 159.45 -7.50
N LEU A 61 132.02 160.17 -6.38
CA LEU A 61 131.11 161.32 -6.15
C LEU A 61 131.42 162.58 -7.00
N ALA A 62 132.49 162.58 -7.81
CA ALA A 62 132.94 163.75 -8.58
C ALA A 62 132.87 163.59 -10.12
N GLY A 63 132.36 162.46 -10.64
CA GLY A 63 132.47 162.12 -12.06
C GLY A 63 131.20 162.26 -12.91
N ILE A 64 130.04 161.85 -12.40
CA ILE A 64 128.85 161.55 -13.24
C ILE A 64 127.92 162.76 -13.42
N THR A 65 128.35 163.97 -13.07
CA THR A 65 127.67 165.25 -13.37
C THR A 65 127.74 165.65 -14.86
N ARG A 66 128.06 164.69 -15.76
CA ARG A 66 128.17 164.85 -17.22
C ARG A 66 127.67 163.64 -18.04
N TYR A 67 126.91 162.72 -17.44
CA TYR A 67 126.34 161.56 -18.16
C TYR A 67 124.81 161.44 -18.06
N PHE A 68 124.20 162.03 -17.02
CA PHE A 68 122.76 161.90 -16.80
C PHE A 68 121.88 162.57 -17.86
N GLU A 69 122.40 163.53 -18.63
CA GLU A 69 121.72 164.10 -19.81
C GLU A 69 121.44 163.07 -20.92
N SER A 70 122.04 161.87 -20.85
CA SER A 70 121.78 160.76 -21.78
C SER A 70 120.89 159.64 -21.23
N SER A 71 120.55 159.64 -19.93
CA SER A 71 119.81 158.52 -19.30
C SER A 71 118.30 158.77 -19.22
N PHE A 72 117.89 160.01 -18.96
CA PHE A 72 116.50 160.33 -18.58
C PHE A 72 115.46 160.13 -19.70
N ASN A 73 115.90 159.93 -20.94
CA ASN A 73 115.02 159.62 -22.08
C ASN A 73 114.71 158.12 -22.23
N GLN A 74 115.35 157.24 -21.44
CA GLN A 74 115.10 155.80 -21.49
C GLN A 74 113.92 155.42 -20.57
N ASP A 75 113.96 155.89 -19.32
CA ASP A 75 113.04 155.50 -18.24
C ASP A 75 111.57 155.83 -18.55
N ILE A 76 111.30 156.87 -19.35
CA ILE A 76 109.94 157.29 -19.71
C ILE A 76 109.25 156.27 -20.65
N ILE A 77 110.01 155.59 -21.52
CA ILE A 77 109.48 154.58 -22.45
C ILE A 77 109.04 153.31 -21.70
N GLU A 78 109.67 153.02 -20.56
CA GLU A 78 109.35 151.84 -19.75
C GLU A 78 108.02 152.02 -18.98
N VAL A 79 107.74 153.24 -18.50
CA VAL A 79 106.49 153.60 -17.80
C VAL A 79 105.25 153.52 -18.72
N GLU A 80 105.39 153.81 -20.02
CA GLU A 80 104.29 153.67 -20.98
C GLU A 80 103.96 152.19 -21.31
N GLY A 81 104.84 151.25 -20.96
CA GLY A 81 104.61 149.81 -21.17
C GLY A 81 103.70 149.16 -20.12
N ASP A 82 103.99 149.37 -18.84
CA ASP A 82 103.31 148.65 -17.75
C ASP A 82 101.82 149.01 -17.63
N TYR A 83 101.46 150.28 -17.88
CA TYR A 83 100.11 150.81 -17.70
C TYR A 83 99.05 150.13 -18.60
N GLY A 84 99.48 149.52 -19.71
CA GLY A 84 98.60 148.75 -20.58
C GLY A 84 98.15 147.41 -19.98
N THR A 85 98.99 146.77 -19.16
CA THR A 85 98.72 145.40 -18.66
C THR A 85 97.80 145.34 -17.45
N GLU A 86 97.73 146.42 -16.67
CA GLU A 86 96.90 146.47 -15.45
C GLU A 86 95.42 146.72 -15.78
N MET A 87 95.12 147.46 -16.85
CA MET A 87 93.73 147.75 -17.24
C MET A 87 92.99 146.50 -17.77
N ASP A 88 93.70 145.53 -18.35
CA ASP A 88 93.11 144.24 -18.76
C ASP A 88 92.75 143.36 -17.55
N ARG A 89 93.46 143.50 -16.42
CA ARG A 89 93.13 142.77 -15.16
C ARG A 89 91.83 143.27 -14.54
N GLU A 90 91.63 144.58 -14.50
CA GLU A 90 90.44 145.22 -13.93
C GLU A 90 89.15 144.77 -14.64
N ASN A 91 89.18 144.64 -15.96
CA ASN A 91 88.04 144.17 -16.76
C ASN A 91 87.64 142.71 -16.45
N GLU A 92 88.61 141.83 -16.19
CA GLU A 92 88.33 140.42 -15.84
C GLU A 92 87.78 140.28 -14.42
N ILE A 93 88.19 141.14 -13.47
CA ILE A 93 87.64 141.20 -12.12
C ILE A 93 86.12 141.49 -12.16
N GLN A 94 85.71 142.54 -12.90
CA GLN A 94 84.29 142.89 -13.03
C GLN A 94 83.46 141.78 -13.69
N ARG A 95 84.06 141.03 -14.64
CA ARG A 95 83.41 139.86 -15.27
C ARG A 95 83.16 138.74 -14.25
N LEU A 96 84.09 138.49 -13.34
CA LEU A 96 83.98 137.46 -12.31
C LEU A 96 82.94 137.82 -11.23
N GLU A 97 82.83 139.08 -10.82
CA GLU A 97 81.79 139.52 -9.86
C GLU A 97 80.35 139.25 -10.37
N GLY A 98 80.11 139.41 -11.67
CA GLY A 98 78.80 139.11 -12.29
C GLY A 98 78.42 137.62 -12.21
N VAL A 99 79.42 136.73 -12.29
CA VAL A 99 79.23 135.27 -12.16
C VAL A 99 78.95 134.88 -10.70
N VAL A 100 79.58 135.52 -9.73
CA VAL A 100 79.33 135.26 -8.29
C VAL A 100 77.90 135.64 -7.90
N LYS A 101 77.37 136.78 -8.37
CA LYS A 101 75.99 137.21 -8.09
C LYS A 101 74.94 136.25 -8.64
N THR A 102 75.14 135.72 -9.85
CA THR A 102 74.20 134.76 -10.48
C THR A 102 74.24 133.38 -9.82
N LEU A 103 75.43 132.88 -9.45
CA LEU A 103 75.57 131.63 -8.67
C LEU A 103 74.92 131.71 -7.28
N THR A 104 74.98 132.87 -6.63
CA THR A 104 74.35 133.08 -5.31
C THR A 104 72.82 132.95 -5.41
N TYR A 105 72.20 133.60 -6.40
CA TYR A 105 70.75 133.55 -6.59
C TYR A 105 70.22 132.13 -6.86
N ALA A 106 70.92 131.37 -7.70
CA ALA A 106 70.54 129.99 -8.05
C ALA A 106 70.69 128.99 -6.88
N LYS A 107 71.57 129.29 -5.91
CA LYS A 107 71.76 128.48 -4.70
C LYS A 107 70.56 128.64 -3.74
N ASP A 108 70.10 129.86 -3.53
CA ASP A 108 69.07 130.14 -2.53
C ASP A 108 67.68 129.67 -3.00
N GLU A 109 67.37 129.77 -4.30
CA GLU A 109 66.20 129.13 -4.91
C GLU A 109 66.19 127.59 -4.71
N ARG A 110 67.37 126.95 -4.75
CA ARG A 110 67.49 125.51 -4.52
C ARG A 110 67.26 125.11 -3.06
N LEU A 111 67.60 125.99 -2.10
CA LEU A 111 67.37 125.76 -0.68
C LEU A 111 65.89 125.82 -0.31
N GLU A 112 65.13 126.76 -0.86
CA GLU A 112 63.72 126.94 -0.52
C GLU A 112 62.85 125.79 -1.07
N ASN A 113 63.15 125.29 -2.27
CA ASN A 113 62.52 124.08 -2.82
C ASN A 113 62.73 122.84 -1.92
N LEU A 114 63.95 122.65 -1.39
CA LEU A 114 64.29 121.52 -0.51
C LEU A 114 63.61 121.57 0.86
N ARG A 115 63.14 122.75 1.31
CA ARG A 115 62.31 122.86 2.51
C ARG A 115 60.91 122.33 2.26
N HIS A 116 60.29 122.75 1.17
CA HIS A 116 58.90 122.41 0.86
C HIS A 116 58.72 120.90 0.59
N GLU A 117 59.66 120.28 -0.12
CA GLU A 117 59.70 118.82 -0.36
C GLU A 117 59.78 117.99 0.94
N ASN A 118 60.46 118.52 1.97
CA ASN A 118 60.63 117.86 3.27
C ASN A 118 59.34 117.87 4.10
N GLU A 119 58.59 118.99 4.06
CA GLU A 119 57.28 119.10 4.72
C GLU A 119 56.23 118.18 4.09
N GLU A 120 56.23 118.06 2.75
CA GLU A 120 55.27 117.20 2.04
C GLU A 120 55.50 115.69 2.32
N LEU A 121 56.77 115.27 2.40
CA LEU A 121 57.13 113.90 2.79
C LEU A 121 56.64 113.54 4.20
N LYS A 122 56.78 114.48 5.14
CA LYS A 122 56.37 114.29 6.54
C LYS A 122 54.86 114.10 6.69
N ALA A 123 54.06 114.84 5.92
CA ALA A 123 52.61 114.68 5.87
C ALA A 123 52.17 113.31 5.31
N ARG A 124 52.92 112.75 4.34
CA ARG A 124 52.63 111.43 3.75
C ARG A 124 52.93 110.27 4.72
N GLU A 125 53.95 110.39 5.57
CA GLU A 125 54.27 109.37 6.58
C GLU A 125 53.16 109.23 7.64
N GLU A 126 52.65 110.34 8.17
CA GLU A 126 51.54 110.33 9.14
C GLU A 126 50.21 109.84 8.56
N ALA A 127 50.02 109.91 7.23
CA ALA A 127 48.87 109.32 6.56
C ALA A 127 49.01 107.79 6.46
N CYS A 128 50.21 107.29 6.12
CA CYS A 128 50.47 105.86 5.96
C CYS A 128 50.28 105.07 7.27
N ASN A 129 50.76 105.59 8.40
CA ASN A 129 50.64 104.91 9.70
C ASN A 129 49.18 104.74 10.16
N ARG A 130 48.32 105.75 9.95
CA ARG A 130 46.90 105.71 10.34
C ARG A 130 46.08 104.67 9.55
N GLU A 131 46.45 104.36 8.31
CA GLU A 131 45.76 103.32 7.54
C GLU A 131 46.25 101.90 7.92
N ARG A 132 47.52 101.78 8.30
CA ARG A 132 48.11 100.52 8.77
C ARG A 132 47.47 100.01 10.06
N GLU A 133 47.13 100.93 10.97
CA GLU A 133 46.51 100.64 12.27
C GLU A 133 45.07 100.10 12.11
N LYS A 134 44.27 100.67 11.19
CA LYS A 134 42.92 100.16 10.84
C LYS A 134 42.95 98.73 10.32
N CYS A 135 43.91 98.41 9.44
CA CYS A 135 44.04 97.06 8.88
C CYS A 135 44.28 95.99 9.94
N MET A 136 45.04 96.29 11.00
CA MET A 136 45.27 95.34 12.10
C MET A 136 44.00 95.04 12.90
N ILE A 137 43.15 96.04 13.14
CA ILE A 137 41.88 95.86 13.87
C ILE A 137 40.93 94.95 13.07
N ILE A 138 40.75 95.23 11.77
CA ILE A 138 39.89 94.45 10.88
C ILE A 138 40.36 92.98 10.78
N GLN A 139 41.67 92.75 10.80
CA GLN A 139 42.24 91.40 10.75
C GLN A 139 41.94 90.59 12.03
N ALA A 140 41.96 91.23 13.21
CA ALA A 140 41.63 90.58 14.48
C ALA A 140 40.14 90.19 14.58
N GLU A 141 39.21 91.08 14.18
CA GLU A 141 37.77 90.78 14.16
C GLU A 141 37.41 89.60 13.24
N LEU A 142 38.18 89.41 12.16
CA LEU A 142 38.01 88.28 11.25
C LEU A 142 38.43 86.95 11.88
N GLU A 143 39.54 86.90 12.61
CA GLU A 143 40.00 85.67 13.29
C GLU A 143 39.07 85.26 14.44
N GLU A 144 38.52 86.21 15.19
CA GLU A 144 37.51 85.92 16.22
C GLU A 144 36.22 85.34 15.61
N ARG A 145 35.71 85.92 14.52
CA ARG A 145 34.53 85.37 13.82
C ARG A 145 34.79 83.99 13.23
N TYR A 146 35.99 83.73 12.69
CA TYR A 146 36.36 82.41 12.18
C TYR A 146 36.41 81.35 13.27
N THR A 147 36.97 81.67 14.44
CA THR A 147 37.08 80.72 15.56
C THR A 147 35.73 80.42 16.19
N GLN A 148 34.87 81.42 16.40
CA GLN A 148 33.49 81.20 16.87
C GLN A 148 32.71 80.27 15.90
N ALA A 149 32.71 80.58 14.60
CA ALA A 149 31.97 79.80 13.59
C ALA A 149 32.46 78.35 13.43
N ASP A 150 33.72 78.04 13.75
CA ASP A 150 34.23 76.66 13.73
C ASP A 150 33.80 75.88 14.98
N THR A 151 33.78 76.52 16.16
CA THR A 151 33.27 75.89 17.40
C THR A 151 31.77 75.55 17.33
N GLU A 152 30.94 76.45 16.76
CA GLU A 152 29.51 76.18 16.56
C GLU A 152 29.26 74.97 15.65
N ARG A 153 30.05 74.82 14.57
CA ARG A 153 29.98 73.66 13.68
C ARG A 153 30.40 72.37 14.39
N GLU A 154 31.46 72.42 15.20
CA GLU A 154 31.92 71.24 15.92
C GLU A 154 30.88 70.78 16.97
N GLU A 155 30.22 71.73 17.65
CA GLU A 155 29.08 71.43 18.53
C GLU A 155 27.89 70.86 17.78
N GLU A 156 27.48 71.47 16.66
CA GLU A 156 26.34 70.97 15.86
C GLU A 156 26.61 69.56 15.33
N TYR A 157 27.85 69.27 14.92
CA TYR A 157 28.28 67.93 14.50
C TYR A 157 28.27 66.93 15.66
N LYS A 158 28.75 67.32 16.85
CA LYS A 158 28.69 66.50 18.08
C LYS A 158 27.25 66.17 18.47
N ARG A 159 26.31 67.14 18.38
CA ARG A 159 24.87 66.93 18.64
C ARG A 159 24.26 65.96 17.62
N LYS A 160 24.45 66.20 16.31
CA LYS A 160 23.96 65.31 15.23
C LYS A 160 24.47 63.87 15.40
N LEU A 161 25.76 63.69 15.69
CA LEU A 161 26.38 62.38 15.88
C LEU A 161 25.92 61.68 17.17
N HIS A 162 25.63 62.44 18.24
CA HIS A 162 25.01 61.91 19.44
C HIS A 162 23.57 61.41 19.19
N ASP A 163 22.76 62.21 18.50
CA ASP A 163 21.35 61.88 18.25
C ASP A 163 21.19 60.74 17.24
N GLU A 164 22.05 60.66 16.23
CA GLU A 164 22.11 59.52 15.32
C GLU A 164 22.55 58.24 16.05
N LYS A 165 23.56 58.32 16.92
CA LYS A 165 23.98 57.20 17.78
C LYS A 165 22.86 56.74 18.71
N ALA A 166 22.10 57.67 19.31
CA ALA A 166 20.93 57.37 20.14
C ALA A 166 19.80 56.72 19.32
N ARG A 167 19.52 57.22 18.11
CA ARG A 167 18.54 56.66 17.17
C ARG A 167 18.91 55.24 16.74
N ILE A 168 20.18 55.01 16.39
CA ILE A 168 20.71 53.68 16.06
C ILE A 168 20.61 52.74 17.27
N GLN A 169 20.98 53.18 18.47
CA GLN A 169 20.89 52.36 19.67
C GLN A 169 19.44 52.02 20.04
N LYS A 170 18.48 52.94 19.86
CA LYS A 170 17.05 52.69 20.06
C LYS A 170 16.50 51.71 19.01
N SER A 171 16.90 51.86 17.75
CA SER A 171 16.57 50.95 16.64
C SER A 171 17.10 49.52 16.90
N LEU A 172 18.36 49.38 17.32
CA LEU A 172 18.96 48.09 17.66
C LEU A 172 18.29 47.43 18.87
N LYS A 173 17.95 48.21 19.92
CA LYS A 173 17.20 47.68 21.07
C LYS A 173 15.80 47.20 20.67
N ALA A 174 15.09 47.95 19.82
CA ALA A 174 13.77 47.56 19.31
C ALA A 174 13.86 46.27 18.47
N LYS A 175 14.73 46.22 17.46
CA LYS A 175 14.92 45.03 16.61
C LYS A 175 15.41 43.80 17.39
N LYS A 176 16.22 44.00 18.45
CA LYS A 176 16.61 42.91 19.33
C LYS A 176 15.42 42.38 20.14
N ALA A 177 14.60 43.26 20.72
CA ALA A 177 13.39 42.84 21.45
C ALA A 177 12.38 42.13 20.53
N GLU A 178 12.19 42.64 19.31
CA GLU A 178 11.34 42.05 18.26
C GLU A 178 11.81 40.65 17.85
N THR A 179 13.10 40.49 17.54
CA THR A 179 13.68 39.18 17.18
C THR A 179 13.71 38.19 18.35
N GLU A 180 13.93 38.66 19.59
CA GLU A 180 13.80 37.82 20.78
C GLU A 180 12.34 37.42 21.09
N ALA A 181 11.36 38.26 20.77
CA ALA A 181 9.94 37.92 20.93
C ALA A 181 9.51 36.87 19.90
N ALA A 182 9.76 37.13 18.61
CA ALA A 182 9.46 36.19 17.54
C ALA A 182 10.22 34.85 17.69
N SER A 183 11.46 34.88 18.20
CA SER A 183 12.21 33.66 18.50
C SER A 183 11.62 32.89 19.68
N ARG A 184 11.13 33.55 20.73
CA ARG A 184 10.45 32.89 21.85
C ARG A 184 9.12 32.27 21.43
N GLU A 185 8.33 33.00 20.64
CA GLU A 185 7.07 32.53 20.06
C GLU A 185 7.30 31.28 19.19
N LYS A 186 8.25 31.33 18.25
CA LYS A 186 8.58 30.18 17.39
C LYS A 186 9.13 28.99 18.18
N VAL A 187 9.92 29.22 19.24
CA VAL A 187 10.38 28.15 20.14
C VAL A 187 9.21 27.51 20.91
N GLN A 188 8.20 28.28 21.30
CA GLN A 188 7.01 27.71 21.96
C GLN A 188 6.13 26.95 20.96
N GLU A 189 5.86 27.50 19.78
CA GLU A 189 5.12 26.82 18.71
C GLU A 189 5.74 25.47 18.35
N LEU A 190 7.08 25.40 18.26
CA LEU A 190 7.81 24.16 17.99
C LEU A 190 7.76 23.16 19.16
N LYS A 191 7.68 23.62 20.41
CA LYS A 191 7.41 22.72 21.56
C LYS A 191 6.01 22.15 21.49
N ASP A 192 5.00 23.01 21.33
CA ASP A 192 3.59 22.61 21.24
C ASP A 192 3.35 21.62 20.09
N GLN A 193 4.05 21.79 18.96
CA GLN A 193 4.04 20.85 17.84
C GLN A 193 4.74 19.54 18.19
N ASN A 194 5.91 19.58 18.83
CA ASN A 194 6.66 18.39 19.22
C ASN A 194 5.92 17.56 20.30
N GLU A 195 5.24 18.20 21.24
CA GLU A 195 4.38 17.53 22.23
C GLU A 195 3.18 16.83 21.57
N LYS A 196 2.50 17.49 20.62
CA LYS A 196 1.42 16.88 19.82
C LYS A 196 1.91 15.71 18.95
N LEU A 197 3.09 15.84 18.36
CA LEU A 197 3.73 14.75 17.60
C LEU A 197 4.15 13.60 18.50
N SER A 198 4.63 13.88 19.72
CA SER A 198 4.96 12.83 20.70
C SER A 198 3.70 12.08 21.16
N ALA A 199 2.62 12.79 21.49
CA ALA A 199 1.37 12.19 21.93
C ALA A 199 0.74 11.30 20.84
N THR A 200 0.64 11.80 19.61
CA THR A 200 0.11 11.02 18.47
C THR A 200 1.00 9.82 18.12
N ASN A 201 2.32 9.89 18.32
CA ASN A 201 3.22 8.77 18.12
C ASN A 201 3.02 7.67 19.19
N GLU A 202 2.80 8.02 20.47
CA GLU A 202 2.44 7.04 21.51
C GLU A 202 1.05 6.42 21.28
N GLU A 203 0.05 7.21 20.86
CA GLU A 203 -1.25 6.68 20.44
C GLU A 203 -1.10 5.68 19.28
N LEU A 204 -0.33 6.03 18.24
CA LEU A 204 -0.09 5.16 17.10
C LEU A 204 0.63 3.87 17.51
N LYS A 205 1.64 3.93 18.39
CA LYS A 205 2.28 2.72 18.96
C LYS A 205 1.28 1.82 19.68
N HIS A 206 0.39 2.40 20.49
CA HIS A 206 -0.64 1.65 21.21
C HIS A 206 -1.66 1.02 20.23
N TYR A 207 -2.09 1.74 19.20
CA TYR A 207 -2.94 1.19 18.12
C TYR A 207 -2.25 0.06 17.36
N LEU A 208 -0.96 0.21 17.02
CA LEU A 208 -0.17 -0.78 16.30
C LEU A 208 -0.03 -2.07 17.13
N SER A 209 0.37 -1.95 18.40
CA SER A 209 0.46 -3.09 19.32
C SER A 209 -0.91 -3.79 19.54
N ALA A 210 -1.99 -3.03 19.65
CA ALA A 210 -3.34 -3.58 19.75
C ALA A 210 -3.79 -4.29 18.45
N ALA A 211 -3.36 -3.81 17.28
CA ALA A 211 -3.61 -4.44 15.99
C ALA A 211 -2.78 -5.73 15.82
N GLU A 212 -1.50 -5.73 16.19
CA GLU A 212 -0.62 -6.91 16.20
C GLU A 212 -1.17 -8.01 17.11
N LYS A 213 -1.62 -7.66 18.33
CA LYS A 213 -2.26 -8.60 19.25
C LYS A 213 -3.52 -9.22 18.62
N LYS A 214 -4.42 -8.40 18.07
CA LYS A 214 -5.62 -8.87 17.36
C LYS A 214 -5.29 -9.75 16.15
N LEU A 215 -4.20 -9.45 15.41
CA LEU A 215 -3.72 -10.26 14.29
C LEU A 215 -3.16 -11.61 14.76
N LYS A 216 -2.39 -11.63 15.85
CA LYS A 216 -1.85 -12.85 16.48
C LYS A 216 -2.99 -13.75 16.99
N ASP A 217 -3.96 -13.16 17.69
CA ASP A 217 -5.15 -13.87 18.17
C ASP A 217 -5.98 -14.45 17.02
N LYS A 218 -6.14 -13.71 15.91
CA LYS A 218 -6.78 -14.22 14.68
C LYS A 218 -5.97 -15.37 14.07
N LYS A 219 -4.65 -15.25 13.90
CA LYS A 219 -3.80 -16.32 13.35
C LYS A 219 -3.88 -17.61 14.17
N ILE A 220 -3.88 -17.50 15.51
CA ILE A 220 -4.05 -18.66 16.41
C ILE A 220 -5.43 -19.31 16.24
N LYS A 221 -6.50 -18.52 16.05
CA LYS A 221 -7.84 -19.04 15.78
C LYS A 221 -7.92 -19.74 14.41
N TYR A 222 -7.35 -19.15 13.36
CA TYR A 222 -7.32 -19.77 12.02
C TYR A 222 -6.56 -21.11 12.05
N ALA A 223 -5.34 -21.16 12.60
CA ALA A 223 -4.57 -22.40 12.69
C ALA A 223 -5.27 -23.51 13.51
N ARG A 224 -6.07 -23.13 14.53
CA ARG A 224 -6.90 -24.10 15.27
C ARG A 224 -8.06 -24.65 14.42
N VAL A 225 -8.75 -23.79 13.66
CA VAL A 225 -9.84 -24.20 12.77
C VAL A 225 -9.32 -25.04 11.61
N GLU A 226 -8.19 -24.66 11.03
CA GLU A 226 -7.47 -25.38 9.97
C GLU A 226 -7.08 -26.79 10.44
N LYS A 227 -6.41 -26.92 11.59
CA LYS A 227 -6.10 -28.24 12.18
C LYS A 227 -7.35 -29.06 12.50
N SER A 228 -8.41 -28.44 13.01
CA SER A 228 -9.69 -29.14 13.28
C SER A 228 -10.40 -29.60 12.00
N LEU A 229 -10.24 -28.86 10.89
CA LEU A 229 -10.79 -29.21 9.59
C LEU A 229 -9.98 -30.32 8.92
N GLU A 230 -8.66 -30.33 9.11
CA GLU A 230 -7.76 -31.41 8.66
C GLU A 230 -8.03 -32.72 9.44
N GLU A 231 -8.16 -32.64 10.76
CA GLU A 231 -8.55 -33.77 11.61
C GLU A 231 -9.91 -34.38 11.24
N GLU A 232 -10.92 -33.56 10.91
CA GLU A 232 -12.23 -34.08 10.48
C GLU A 232 -12.21 -34.59 9.03
N ASN A 233 -11.43 -33.98 8.14
CA ASN A 233 -11.21 -34.51 6.78
C ASN A 233 -10.59 -35.91 6.82
N GLU A 234 -9.60 -36.13 7.69
CA GLU A 234 -8.94 -37.45 7.78
C GLU A 234 -9.85 -38.50 8.45
N LYS A 235 -10.67 -38.12 9.44
CA LYS A 235 -11.75 -38.99 9.96
C LYS A 235 -12.72 -39.42 8.86
N LEU A 236 -13.22 -38.47 8.06
CA LEU A 236 -14.08 -38.77 6.92
C LEU A 236 -13.38 -39.68 5.91
N ARG A 237 -12.08 -39.47 5.65
CA ARG A 237 -11.28 -40.31 4.76
C ARG A 237 -11.10 -41.75 5.26
N VAL A 238 -11.08 -41.96 6.58
CA VAL A 238 -11.04 -43.29 7.23
C VAL A 238 -12.42 -43.95 7.30
N GLU A 239 -13.51 -43.17 7.32
CA GLU A 239 -14.89 -43.66 7.19
C GLU A 239 -15.23 -44.08 5.74
N LEU A 240 -14.70 -43.37 4.74
CA LEU A 240 -14.87 -43.62 3.30
C LEU A 240 -14.09 -44.86 2.82
N LYS A 241 -14.56 -46.05 3.24
CA LYS A 241 -13.92 -47.34 2.93
C LYS A 241 -14.41 -47.94 1.61
N GLN A 242 -13.50 -48.55 0.86
CA GLN A 242 -13.87 -49.39 -0.29
C GLN A 242 -14.58 -50.67 0.20
N VAL A 243 -15.72 -50.98 -0.41
CA VAL A 243 -16.49 -52.21 -0.15
C VAL A 243 -15.82 -53.39 -0.85
N ASN A 244 -15.65 -54.52 -0.16
CA ASN A 244 -15.21 -55.74 -0.84
C ASN A 244 -16.34 -56.35 -1.68
N VAL A 245 -16.01 -56.64 -2.95
CA VAL A 245 -16.82 -57.39 -3.93
C VAL A 245 -17.38 -58.69 -3.35
N ASP A 246 -16.57 -59.46 -2.63
CA ASP A 246 -16.97 -60.79 -2.16
C ASP A 246 -18.12 -60.75 -1.15
N ASN A 247 -18.34 -59.63 -0.45
CA ASN A 247 -19.40 -59.52 0.55
C ASN A 247 -20.80 -59.62 -0.09
N PHE A 248 -21.01 -59.00 -1.26
CA PHE A 248 -22.29 -59.14 -1.99
C PHE A 248 -22.50 -60.57 -2.52
N ARG A 249 -21.41 -61.27 -2.88
CA ARG A 249 -21.48 -62.69 -3.24
C ARG A 249 -21.89 -63.56 -2.05
N GLN A 250 -21.35 -63.29 -0.86
CA GLN A 250 -21.73 -64.00 0.37
C GLN A 250 -23.23 -63.88 0.67
N ILE A 251 -23.83 -62.69 0.51
CA ILE A 251 -25.29 -62.55 0.65
C ILE A 251 -26.04 -63.31 -0.46
N SER A 252 -25.60 -63.23 -1.71
CA SER A 252 -26.20 -63.98 -2.83
C SER A 252 -26.20 -65.50 -2.60
N ASP A 253 -25.08 -66.05 -2.12
CA ASP A 253 -24.95 -67.47 -1.82
C ASP A 253 -25.70 -67.87 -0.54
N ALA A 254 -25.83 -66.97 0.43
CA ALA A 254 -26.69 -67.17 1.60
C ALA A 254 -28.19 -67.17 1.24
N VAL A 255 -28.65 -66.29 0.33
CA VAL A 255 -30.02 -66.30 -0.23
C VAL A 255 -30.30 -67.66 -0.89
N LYS A 256 -29.38 -68.15 -1.74
CA LYS A 256 -29.49 -69.48 -2.39
C LYS A 256 -29.54 -70.61 -1.35
N ALA A 257 -28.67 -70.58 -0.34
CA ALA A 257 -28.60 -71.59 0.71
C ALA A 257 -29.86 -71.65 1.58
N VAL A 258 -30.43 -70.49 1.97
CA VAL A 258 -31.71 -70.42 2.70
C VAL A 258 -32.84 -70.98 1.84
N SER A 259 -32.90 -70.61 0.56
CA SER A 259 -33.93 -71.08 -0.37
C SER A 259 -33.88 -72.60 -0.55
N ALA A 260 -32.70 -73.15 -0.84
CA ALA A 260 -32.52 -74.60 -0.99
C ALA A 260 -32.85 -75.36 0.31
N LYS A 261 -32.36 -74.89 1.47
CA LYS A 261 -32.55 -75.56 2.76
C LYS A 261 -34.02 -75.74 3.16
N TYR A 262 -34.89 -74.78 2.83
CA TYR A 262 -36.28 -74.77 3.30
C TYR A 262 -37.33 -75.05 2.23
N PHE A 263 -37.05 -74.82 0.95
CA PHE A 263 -38.07 -74.84 -0.12
C PHE A 263 -37.79 -75.83 -1.26
N GLN A 264 -36.70 -76.59 -1.20
CA GLN A 264 -36.43 -77.64 -2.19
C GLN A 264 -37.58 -78.65 -2.21
N LYS A 265 -37.91 -79.24 -1.05
CA LYS A 265 -39.06 -80.13 -0.88
C LYS A 265 -40.31 -79.35 -0.50
N LEU A 266 -41.44 -79.73 -1.09
CA LEU A 266 -42.76 -79.22 -0.72
C LEU A 266 -43.21 -79.76 0.65
N PRO A 267 -44.01 -79.00 1.42
CA PRO A 267 -44.69 -79.52 2.59
C PRO A 267 -45.86 -80.44 2.18
N GLU A 268 -46.22 -81.40 3.04
CA GLU A 268 -47.32 -82.36 2.79
C GLU A 268 -48.64 -81.68 2.36
N ARG A 269 -48.94 -80.49 2.90
CA ARG A 269 -50.10 -79.68 2.50
C ARG A 269 -50.08 -79.32 1.01
N ALA A 270 -48.93 -78.90 0.48
CA ALA A 270 -48.78 -78.48 -0.91
C ALA A 270 -48.71 -79.68 -1.88
N ILE A 271 -48.36 -80.87 -1.38
CA ILE A 271 -48.43 -82.12 -2.16
C ILE A 271 -49.89 -82.63 -2.21
N ALA A 272 -50.65 -82.47 -1.12
CA ALA A 272 -52.03 -82.94 -1.00
C ALA A 272 -53.08 -82.00 -1.64
N ASP A 273 -52.86 -80.69 -1.61
CA ASP A 273 -53.70 -79.66 -2.23
C ASP A 273 -52.83 -78.54 -2.83
N PRO A 274 -52.13 -78.83 -3.95
CA PRO A 274 -51.30 -77.83 -4.63
C PRO A 274 -52.11 -76.68 -5.22
N GLU A 275 -53.34 -76.90 -5.68
CA GLU A 275 -54.19 -75.84 -6.24
C GLU A 275 -54.50 -74.75 -5.21
N ALA A 276 -54.94 -75.13 -4.00
CA ALA A 276 -55.23 -74.16 -2.94
C ALA A 276 -53.97 -73.41 -2.48
N VAL A 277 -52.82 -74.10 -2.42
CA VAL A 277 -51.54 -73.46 -2.06
C VAL A 277 -51.04 -72.53 -3.17
N HIS A 278 -51.17 -72.89 -4.45
CA HIS A 278 -50.84 -72.05 -5.59
C HIS A 278 -51.73 -70.78 -5.64
N HIS A 279 -53.02 -70.94 -5.32
CA HIS A 279 -53.96 -69.83 -5.23
C HIS A 279 -53.65 -68.90 -4.04
N GLU A 280 -53.35 -69.46 -2.86
CA GLU A 280 -52.93 -68.70 -1.67
C GLU A 280 -51.65 -67.89 -1.96
N LEU A 281 -50.64 -68.52 -2.56
CA LEU A 281 -49.39 -67.85 -2.96
C LEU A 281 -49.61 -66.75 -4.00
N SER A 282 -50.45 -67.00 -5.01
CA SER A 282 -50.76 -66.02 -6.06
C SER A 282 -51.52 -64.79 -5.56
N GLN A 283 -52.25 -64.92 -4.44
CA GLN A 283 -52.84 -63.77 -3.74
C GLN A 283 -51.81 -62.98 -2.91
N LEU A 284 -50.79 -63.65 -2.38
CA LEU A 284 -49.76 -63.06 -1.52
C LEU A 284 -48.66 -62.32 -2.30
N ASP A 285 -48.23 -62.89 -3.44
CA ASP A 285 -47.33 -62.26 -4.41
C ASP A 285 -47.64 -62.70 -5.86
N PRO A 286 -47.88 -61.76 -6.80
CA PRO A 286 -48.19 -62.07 -8.20
C PRO A 286 -47.19 -62.96 -8.94
N ILE A 287 -45.95 -63.09 -8.46
CA ILE A 287 -44.95 -64.01 -9.04
C ILE A 287 -45.46 -65.46 -9.14
N PHE A 288 -46.24 -65.91 -8.15
CA PHE A 288 -46.65 -67.31 -8.08
C PHE A 288 -47.68 -67.66 -9.14
N THR A 289 -48.43 -66.69 -9.68
CA THR A 289 -49.34 -66.86 -10.83
C THR A 289 -48.68 -67.49 -12.07
N SER A 290 -47.36 -67.41 -12.19
CA SER A 290 -46.56 -68.01 -13.27
C SER A 290 -45.44 -68.93 -12.74
N THR A 291 -45.55 -69.40 -11.49
CA THR A 291 -44.57 -70.28 -10.85
C THR A 291 -45.25 -71.59 -10.44
N PRO A 292 -45.19 -72.67 -11.26
CA PRO A 292 -45.76 -73.96 -10.89
C PRO A 292 -45.16 -74.48 -9.57
N ILE A 293 -45.97 -75.18 -8.77
CA ILE A 293 -45.56 -75.74 -7.45
C ILE A 293 -45.78 -77.26 -7.33
N TRP A 294 -45.39 -77.98 -8.37
CA TRP A 294 -45.44 -79.44 -8.49
C TRP A 294 -44.15 -80.13 -7.98
N GLU A 295 -44.14 -81.46 -8.02
CA GLU A 295 -42.96 -82.29 -7.74
C GLU A 295 -42.10 -82.56 -9.00
N SER A 296 -42.18 -81.70 -10.03
CA SER A 296 -41.26 -81.74 -11.19
C SER A 296 -39.97 -80.99 -10.91
N GLU A 297 -38.86 -81.38 -11.56
CA GLU A 297 -37.56 -80.69 -11.45
C GLU A 297 -37.64 -79.23 -11.93
N VAL A 298 -38.41 -79.00 -13.00
CA VAL A 298 -38.70 -77.67 -13.54
C VAL A 298 -39.44 -76.82 -12.50
N SER A 299 -40.47 -77.37 -11.85
CA SER A 299 -41.18 -76.67 -10.78
C SER A 299 -40.30 -76.45 -9.54
N GLU A 300 -39.48 -77.41 -9.13
CA GLU A 300 -38.52 -77.23 -8.03
C GLU A 300 -37.58 -76.04 -8.31
N PHE A 301 -37.01 -75.97 -9.50
CA PHE A 301 -36.15 -74.86 -9.90
C PHE A 301 -36.89 -73.52 -9.90
N LEU A 302 -38.07 -73.45 -10.53
CA LEU A 302 -38.86 -72.22 -10.63
C LEU A 302 -39.31 -71.74 -9.25
N ARG A 303 -39.82 -72.64 -8.40
CA ARG A 303 -40.15 -72.41 -6.98
C ARG A 303 -38.94 -71.86 -6.21
N LEU A 304 -37.77 -72.47 -6.35
CA LEU A 304 -36.55 -72.00 -5.70
C LEU A 304 -36.12 -70.61 -6.19
N ARG A 305 -36.28 -70.29 -7.49
CA ARG A 305 -35.97 -68.94 -8.01
C ARG A 305 -37.01 -67.90 -7.61
N ALA A 306 -38.27 -68.27 -7.48
CA ALA A 306 -39.32 -67.41 -6.93
C ALA A 306 -39.08 -67.07 -5.45
N VAL A 307 -38.70 -68.06 -4.63
CA VAL A 307 -38.27 -67.85 -3.24
C VAL A 307 -37.07 -66.90 -3.17
N GLN A 308 -36.04 -67.11 -4.00
CA GLN A 308 -34.86 -66.24 -4.04
C GLN A 308 -35.23 -64.80 -4.43
N HIS A 309 -36.18 -64.62 -5.35
CA HIS A 309 -36.71 -63.30 -5.70
C HIS A 309 -37.46 -62.64 -4.54
N VAL A 310 -38.38 -63.32 -3.86
CA VAL A 310 -39.13 -62.74 -2.73
C VAL A 310 -38.17 -62.26 -1.63
N ILE A 311 -37.12 -63.03 -1.34
CA ILE A 311 -36.05 -62.64 -0.40
C ILE A 311 -35.26 -61.43 -0.94
N SER A 312 -34.78 -61.47 -2.18
CA SER A 312 -33.99 -60.38 -2.79
C SER A 312 -34.77 -59.08 -2.95
N THR A 313 -36.06 -59.15 -3.30
CA THR A 313 -36.97 -58.00 -3.34
C THR A 313 -37.18 -57.43 -1.95
N GLY A 314 -37.38 -58.27 -0.93
CA GLY A 314 -37.42 -57.80 0.47
C GLY A 314 -36.11 -57.12 0.92
N LEU A 315 -34.94 -57.61 0.50
CA LEU A 315 -33.67 -56.93 0.75
C LEU A 315 -33.60 -55.58 0.02
N CYS A 316 -34.07 -55.48 -1.22
CA CYS A 316 -34.08 -54.23 -1.98
C CYS A 316 -35.07 -53.20 -1.40
N ASP A 317 -36.29 -53.62 -1.06
CA ASP A 317 -37.39 -52.74 -0.70
C ASP A 317 -37.39 -52.31 0.78
N PHE A 318 -36.70 -53.03 1.67
CA PHE A 318 -36.57 -52.66 3.10
C PHE A 318 -35.15 -52.25 3.52
N ILE A 319 -34.09 -52.80 2.91
CA ILE A 319 -32.71 -52.64 3.41
C ILE A 319 -31.85 -51.79 2.47
N TRP A 320 -31.82 -52.12 1.17
CA TRP A 320 -30.83 -51.58 0.22
C TRP A 320 -31.21 -50.23 -0.42
N HIS A 321 -31.79 -49.34 0.38
CA HIS A 321 -32.10 -47.96 -0.01
C HIS A 321 -30.92 -47.01 0.21
N PRO A 322 -30.68 -46.01 -0.66
CA PRO A 322 -29.59 -45.05 -0.48
C PRO A 322 -29.59 -44.29 0.86
N PHE A 323 -30.78 -43.99 1.42
CA PHE A 323 -30.94 -43.26 2.69
C PHE A 323 -32.01 -43.86 3.61
N PHE A 324 -33.24 -44.05 3.10
CA PHE A 324 -34.38 -44.62 3.82
C PHE A 324 -35.34 -45.31 2.84
N PRO A 325 -36.09 -46.34 3.27
CA PRO A 325 -37.37 -46.71 2.64
C PRO A 325 -38.33 -45.51 2.59
N GLN A 326 -39.29 -45.52 1.65
CA GLN A 326 -40.16 -44.37 1.42
C GLN A 326 -41.17 -44.06 2.54
N ASP A 327 -41.52 -45.06 3.36
CA ASP A 327 -42.64 -44.98 4.31
C ASP A 327 -42.23 -45.08 5.80
N ASP A 328 -40.93 -45.26 6.10
CA ASP A 328 -40.37 -45.34 7.47
C ASP A 328 -40.52 -44.04 8.29
N LEU A 329 -40.83 -42.93 7.64
CA LEU A 329 -41.00 -41.60 8.23
C LEU A 329 -42.44 -41.10 7.99
N PRO A 330 -43.42 -41.41 8.88
CA PRO A 330 -44.84 -41.13 8.65
C PRO A 330 -45.14 -39.66 8.33
N ASP A 331 -44.47 -38.74 9.02
CA ASP A 331 -44.67 -37.29 8.88
C ASP A 331 -43.89 -36.68 7.70
N HIS A 332 -42.97 -37.42 7.07
CA HIS A 332 -41.97 -36.88 6.14
C HIS A 332 -41.83 -37.73 4.86
N LYS A 333 -42.95 -38.20 4.31
CA LYS A 333 -43.00 -38.89 3.01
C LYS A 333 -42.25 -38.11 1.92
N GLY A 334 -41.38 -38.80 1.20
CA GLY A 334 -40.57 -38.22 0.12
C GLY A 334 -39.17 -37.71 0.53
N VAL A 335 -38.82 -37.68 1.82
CA VAL A 335 -37.44 -37.30 2.25
C VAL A 335 -36.38 -38.18 1.60
N GLY A 336 -36.59 -39.49 1.48
CA GLY A 336 -35.67 -40.38 0.76
C GLY A 336 -35.43 -39.98 -0.69
N GLN A 337 -36.49 -39.58 -1.41
CA GLN A 337 -36.41 -39.09 -2.79
C GLN A 337 -35.71 -37.73 -2.89
N PHE A 338 -35.96 -36.83 -1.94
CA PHE A 338 -35.25 -35.54 -1.85
C PHE A 338 -33.75 -35.72 -1.61
N LEU A 339 -33.35 -36.57 -0.66
CA LEU A 339 -31.94 -36.87 -0.41
C LEU A 339 -31.28 -37.55 -1.63
N GLU A 340 -32.01 -38.41 -2.35
CA GLU A 340 -31.49 -39.01 -3.58
C GLU A 340 -31.35 -37.99 -4.72
N ALA A 341 -32.23 -36.99 -4.80
CA ALA A 341 -32.11 -35.87 -5.75
C ALA A 341 -30.93 -34.95 -5.42
N VAL A 342 -30.68 -34.66 -4.14
CA VAL A 342 -29.49 -33.91 -3.70
C VAL A 342 -28.21 -34.70 -4.00
N SER A 343 -28.18 -36.02 -3.73
CA SER A 343 -27.10 -36.92 -4.16
C SER A 343 -26.85 -36.82 -5.67
N LYS A 344 -27.90 -36.94 -6.50
CA LYS A 344 -27.80 -36.82 -7.96
C LYS A 344 -27.25 -35.46 -8.41
N SER A 345 -27.67 -34.35 -7.79
CA SER A 345 -27.17 -33.00 -8.08
C SER A 345 -25.70 -32.79 -7.68
N LEU A 346 -25.30 -33.30 -6.51
CA LEU A 346 -23.91 -33.21 -6.04
C LEU A 346 -22.97 -34.10 -6.86
N ALA A 347 -23.42 -35.26 -7.33
CA ALA A 347 -22.63 -36.15 -8.18
C ALA A 347 -22.17 -35.46 -9.48
N VAL A 348 -23.02 -34.64 -10.09
CA VAL A 348 -22.68 -33.81 -11.28
C VAL A 348 -21.65 -32.73 -10.93
N SER A 349 -21.68 -32.21 -9.70
CA SER A 349 -20.77 -31.17 -9.21
C SER A 349 -19.41 -31.72 -8.75
N GLY A 350 -19.31 -33.02 -8.47
CA GLY A 350 -18.07 -33.75 -8.18
C GLY A 350 -18.24 -34.86 -7.14
N GLY A 351 -17.80 -36.08 -7.47
CA GLY A 351 -18.03 -37.28 -6.66
C GLY A 351 -17.63 -37.17 -5.17
N ARG A 352 -16.50 -36.51 -4.85
CA ARG A 352 -16.07 -36.32 -3.45
C ARG A 352 -17.01 -35.40 -2.65
N SER A 353 -17.63 -34.40 -3.29
CA SER A 353 -18.62 -33.53 -2.64
C SER A 353 -19.88 -34.32 -2.28
N GLU A 354 -20.26 -35.25 -3.16
CA GLU A 354 -21.39 -36.15 -2.97
C GLU A 354 -21.10 -37.25 -1.93
N SER A 355 -19.90 -37.83 -1.93
CA SER A 355 -19.52 -38.88 -0.97
C SER A 355 -19.40 -38.35 0.46
N VAL A 356 -18.77 -37.18 0.64
CA VAL A 356 -18.71 -36.47 1.94
C VAL A 356 -20.10 -36.05 2.40
N TRP A 357 -20.93 -35.48 1.53
CA TRP A 357 -22.30 -35.10 1.89
C TRP A 357 -23.16 -36.32 2.26
N ARG A 358 -23.04 -37.44 1.53
CA ARG A 358 -23.73 -38.69 1.82
C ARG A 358 -23.32 -39.23 3.20
N VAL A 359 -22.02 -39.32 3.51
CA VAL A 359 -21.54 -39.79 4.82
C VAL A 359 -22.00 -38.89 5.95
N LEU A 360 -21.92 -37.55 5.81
CA LEU A 360 -22.41 -36.61 6.82
C LEU A 360 -23.93 -36.69 7.02
N THR A 361 -24.69 -36.88 5.94
CA THR A 361 -26.15 -37.07 5.99
C THR A 361 -26.50 -38.38 6.72
N LEU A 362 -25.83 -39.49 6.39
CA LEU A 362 -26.00 -40.77 7.06
C LEU A 362 -25.58 -40.72 8.53
N ARG A 363 -24.51 -39.99 8.89
CA ARG A 363 -24.10 -39.76 10.28
C ARG A 363 -25.16 -38.95 11.05
N GLY A 364 -25.83 -38.01 10.40
CA GLY A 364 -26.98 -37.29 10.94
C GLY A 364 -28.20 -38.18 11.16
N ILE A 365 -28.52 -39.04 10.18
CA ILE A 365 -29.57 -40.07 10.28
C ILE A 365 -29.27 -41.05 11.42
N ASP A 366 -28.02 -41.49 11.56
CA ASP A 366 -27.57 -42.37 12.63
C ASP A 366 -27.82 -41.76 14.02
N ALA A 367 -27.50 -40.48 14.19
CA ALA A 367 -27.74 -39.73 15.43
C ALA A 367 -29.23 -39.53 15.78
N LEU A 368 -30.15 -39.67 14.81
CA LEU A 368 -31.61 -39.57 15.04
C LEU A 368 -32.26 -40.88 15.53
N GLY A 369 -31.48 -41.95 15.72
CA GLY A 369 -31.98 -43.23 16.25
C GLY A 369 -32.05 -44.38 15.24
N SER A 370 -31.20 -44.35 14.19
CA SER A 370 -31.08 -45.37 13.15
C SER A 370 -31.12 -46.82 13.65
N ALA A 371 -30.50 -47.13 14.80
CA ALA A 371 -30.54 -48.47 15.39
C ALA A 371 -31.97 -49.01 15.66
N VAL A 372 -32.93 -48.14 15.99
CA VAL A 372 -34.35 -48.52 16.19
C VAL A 372 -35.05 -48.69 14.84
N MET A 373 -34.68 -47.92 13.82
CA MET A 373 -35.23 -48.07 12.46
C MET A 373 -34.71 -49.36 11.82
N ALA A 374 -33.41 -49.64 11.91
CA ALA A 374 -32.79 -50.86 11.40
C ALA A 374 -33.38 -52.13 12.04
N ALA A 375 -33.69 -52.11 13.34
CA ALA A 375 -34.40 -53.22 14.00
C ALA A 375 -35.79 -53.46 13.39
N ARG A 376 -36.58 -52.38 13.19
CA ARG A 376 -37.91 -52.46 12.56
C ARG A 376 -37.86 -52.89 11.09
N GLN A 377 -36.85 -52.46 10.35
CA GLN A 377 -36.60 -52.87 8.96
C GLN A 377 -36.30 -54.38 8.88
N VAL A 378 -35.46 -54.91 9.79
CA VAL A 378 -35.21 -56.36 9.92
C VAL A 378 -36.52 -57.10 10.22
N GLU A 379 -37.28 -56.67 11.23
CA GLU A 379 -38.54 -57.31 11.62
C GLU A 379 -39.57 -57.28 10.48
N SER A 380 -39.73 -56.14 9.80
CA SER A 380 -40.73 -55.94 8.74
C SER A 380 -40.38 -56.70 7.46
N MET A 381 -39.09 -56.73 7.06
CA MET A 381 -38.62 -57.53 5.94
C MET A 381 -38.83 -59.03 6.21
N VAL A 382 -38.39 -59.51 7.37
CA VAL A 382 -38.55 -60.92 7.76
C VAL A 382 -40.03 -61.30 7.85
N HIS A 383 -40.88 -60.45 8.42
CA HIS A 383 -42.32 -60.68 8.50
C HIS A 383 -42.96 -60.77 7.11
N ARG A 384 -42.67 -59.84 6.19
CA ARG A 384 -43.25 -59.83 4.83
C ARG A 384 -42.78 -61.03 4.00
N VAL A 385 -41.51 -61.41 4.11
CA VAL A 385 -40.97 -62.62 3.43
C VAL A 385 -41.59 -63.89 4.01
N LEU A 386 -41.74 -63.99 5.33
CA LEU A 386 -42.41 -65.12 5.96
C LEU A 386 -43.90 -65.19 5.60
N GLU A 387 -44.61 -64.05 5.57
CA GLU A 387 -46.02 -63.97 5.16
C GLU A 387 -46.25 -64.59 3.79
N ILE A 388 -45.47 -64.16 2.77
CA ILE A 388 -45.57 -64.69 1.41
C ILE A 388 -45.19 -66.17 1.34
N LEU A 389 -44.11 -66.58 2.00
CA LEU A 389 -43.52 -67.91 1.83
C LEU A 389 -44.09 -68.99 2.76
N ARG A 390 -44.88 -68.61 3.77
CA ARG A 390 -45.49 -69.53 4.75
C ARG A 390 -46.21 -70.74 4.12
N PRO A 391 -46.99 -70.63 3.03
CA PRO A 391 -47.72 -71.76 2.45
C PRO A 391 -46.80 -72.88 1.95
N LEU A 392 -45.54 -72.56 1.62
CA LEU A 392 -44.50 -73.51 1.20
C LEU A 392 -43.66 -74.06 2.36
N THR A 393 -44.05 -73.85 3.63
CA THR A 393 -43.30 -74.33 4.80
C THR A 393 -44.17 -75.12 5.79
N THR A 394 -43.59 -76.14 6.42
CA THR A 394 -44.17 -76.73 7.64
C THR A 394 -43.92 -75.83 8.86
N PRO A 395 -44.77 -75.84 9.90
CA PRO A 395 -44.58 -75.00 11.10
C PRO A 395 -43.22 -75.19 11.80
N SER A 396 -42.64 -76.40 11.72
CA SER A 396 -41.29 -76.70 12.21
C SER A 396 -40.18 -76.07 11.36
N GLN A 397 -40.36 -75.94 10.04
CA GLN A 397 -39.44 -75.22 9.17
C GLN A 397 -39.56 -73.70 9.37
N SER A 398 -40.77 -73.16 9.58
CA SER A 398 -41.01 -71.71 9.66
C SER A 398 -40.13 -71.01 10.71
N VAL A 399 -39.96 -71.60 11.90
CA VAL A 399 -39.09 -71.05 12.97
C VAL A 399 -37.61 -71.08 12.56
N GLY A 400 -37.16 -72.14 11.89
CA GLY A 400 -35.79 -72.25 11.37
C GLY A 400 -35.53 -71.28 10.22
N LEU A 401 -36.54 -71.03 9.37
CA LEU A 401 -36.50 -70.06 8.29
C LEU A 401 -36.44 -68.64 8.85
N GLU A 402 -37.30 -68.28 9.80
CA GLU A 402 -37.29 -67.00 10.50
C GLU A 402 -35.90 -66.69 11.07
N SER A 403 -35.32 -67.61 11.84
CA SER A 403 -33.97 -67.43 12.38
C SER A 403 -32.88 -67.28 11.30
N ALA A 404 -33.05 -67.90 10.13
CA ALA A 404 -32.10 -67.79 9.03
C ALA A 404 -32.24 -66.47 8.26
N LEU A 405 -33.48 -66.00 8.05
CA LEU A 405 -33.77 -64.69 7.47
C LEU A 405 -33.28 -63.57 8.38
N VAL A 406 -33.51 -63.65 9.71
CA VAL A 406 -32.98 -62.67 10.67
C VAL A 406 -31.45 -62.57 10.63
N GLY A 407 -30.74 -63.68 10.40
CA GLY A 407 -29.29 -63.68 10.17
C GLY A 407 -28.92 -62.97 8.86
N LEU A 408 -29.45 -63.49 7.75
CA LEU A 408 -29.24 -62.97 6.39
C LEU A 408 -29.48 -61.45 6.28
N VAL A 409 -30.53 -60.95 6.91
CA VAL A 409 -30.91 -59.53 6.87
C VAL A 409 -29.98 -58.69 7.74
N LYS A 410 -29.51 -59.18 8.90
CA LYS A 410 -28.49 -58.49 9.72
C LYS A 410 -27.15 -58.38 9.00
N ASP A 411 -26.74 -59.44 8.29
CA ASP A 411 -25.52 -59.42 7.46
C ASP A 411 -25.70 -58.44 6.28
N SER A 412 -26.88 -58.42 5.66
CA SER A 412 -27.23 -57.49 4.58
C SER A 412 -27.29 -56.03 5.01
N VAL A 413 -27.81 -55.73 6.21
CA VAL A 413 -27.76 -54.39 6.84
C VAL A 413 -26.30 -53.99 7.09
N THR A 414 -25.50 -54.87 7.69
CA THR A 414 -24.09 -54.60 8.01
C THR A 414 -23.27 -54.29 6.75
N LEU A 415 -23.48 -55.07 5.67
CA LEU A 415 -22.90 -54.80 4.36
C LEU A 415 -23.40 -53.47 3.78
N TRP A 416 -24.70 -53.19 3.85
CA TRP A 416 -25.27 -52.01 3.22
C TRP A 416 -24.87 -50.70 3.92
N THR A 417 -24.85 -50.67 5.25
CA THR A 417 -24.35 -49.50 6.01
C THR A 417 -22.89 -49.19 5.67
N ALA A 418 -22.06 -50.20 5.39
CA ALA A 418 -20.71 -49.99 4.86
C ALA A 418 -20.73 -49.50 3.39
N ALA A 419 -21.62 -50.04 2.55
CA ALA A 419 -21.74 -49.66 1.14
C ALA A 419 -22.27 -48.24 0.91
N GLN A 420 -23.19 -47.76 1.73
CA GLN A 420 -23.65 -46.37 1.73
C GLN A 420 -22.52 -45.40 2.12
N LYS A 421 -21.56 -45.85 2.94
CA LYS A 421 -20.41 -45.06 3.43
C LYS A 421 -19.14 -45.25 2.57
N ASN A 422 -19.26 -45.86 1.40
CA ASN A 422 -18.19 -45.97 0.39
C ASN A 422 -17.86 -44.59 -0.24
N ASP A 423 -16.66 -44.42 -0.77
CA ASP A 423 -16.26 -43.20 -1.49
C ASP A 423 -17.00 -43.07 -2.83
N ALA A 424 -17.01 -44.12 -3.63
CA ALA A 424 -17.82 -44.18 -4.85
C ALA A 424 -19.24 -44.69 -4.56
N LYS A 425 -20.26 -44.07 -5.19
CA LYS A 425 -21.67 -44.35 -4.93
C LYS A 425 -22.03 -45.78 -5.37
N VAL A 426 -22.57 -46.59 -4.46
CA VAL A 426 -23.12 -47.91 -4.77
C VAL A 426 -24.59 -47.76 -5.21
N VAL A 427 -24.98 -48.52 -6.23
CA VAL A 427 -26.32 -48.56 -6.82
C VAL A 427 -26.78 -50.01 -6.99
N ILE A 428 -28.05 -50.26 -6.71
CA ILE A 428 -28.70 -51.56 -6.77
C ILE A 428 -29.71 -51.55 -7.91
N GLU A 429 -29.43 -52.28 -8.99
CA GLU A 429 -30.39 -52.55 -10.06
C GLU A 429 -31.16 -53.82 -9.68
N ALA A 430 -32.39 -53.67 -9.17
CA ALA A 430 -33.26 -54.78 -8.76
C ALA A 430 -34.28 -55.20 -9.84
N ARG A 431 -34.22 -54.59 -11.03
CA ARG A 431 -35.23 -54.75 -12.10
C ARG A 431 -34.56 -55.10 -13.43
N PRO A 432 -34.36 -56.40 -13.74
CA PRO A 432 -33.81 -56.84 -15.02
C PRO A 432 -34.74 -56.49 -16.19
N ASP A 433 -34.23 -55.72 -17.15
CA ASP A 433 -34.90 -55.43 -18.40
C ASP A 433 -34.59 -56.51 -19.46
N PRO A 434 -35.57 -56.99 -20.27
CA PRO A 434 -35.34 -57.98 -21.32
C PRO A 434 -34.25 -57.61 -22.34
N SER A 435 -34.08 -56.32 -22.65
CA SER A 435 -33.05 -55.81 -23.57
C SER A 435 -31.63 -55.91 -22.98
N ASP A 436 -31.51 -55.86 -21.66
CA ASP A 436 -30.26 -55.83 -20.91
C ASP A 436 -29.76 -57.23 -20.49
N LYS A 437 -30.27 -58.32 -21.08
CA LYS A 437 -29.89 -59.73 -20.76
C LYS A 437 -28.36 -59.98 -20.71
N LYS A 438 -27.55 -59.16 -21.39
CA LYS A 438 -26.07 -59.21 -21.35
C LYS A 438 -25.43 -58.69 -20.05
N LYS A 439 -26.10 -57.81 -19.29
CA LYS A 439 -25.62 -57.32 -17.97
C LYS A 439 -25.75 -58.40 -16.89
N TRP A 440 -26.83 -59.18 -16.95
CA TRP A 440 -27.23 -60.15 -15.94
C TRP A 440 -26.58 -61.53 -16.15
N HIS A 441 -26.50 -62.34 -15.11
CA HIS A 441 -26.37 -63.79 -15.24
C HIS A 441 -27.77 -64.36 -15.50
N ALA A 442 -28.00 -64.85 -16.72
CA ALA A 442 -29.27 -65.47 -17.09
C ALA A 442 -29.27 -66.91 -16.57
N GLU A 443 -30.19 -67.23 -15.66
CA GLU A 443 -30.33 -68.58 -15.11
C GLU A 443 -31.34 -69.43 -15.90
N ASP A 444 -31.04 -70.72 -16.03
CA ASP A 444 -31.82 -71.74 -16.75
C ASP A 444 -31.37 -73.14 -16.23
N ILE A 445 -32.07 -74.22 -16.59
CA ILE A 445 -31.62 -75.60 -16.30
C ILE A 445 -30.86 -76.16 -17.51
N GLN A 446 -29.80 -76.94 -17.27
CA GLN A 446 -29.11 -77.69 -18.32
C GLN A 446 -29.81 -79.04 -18.57
N GLY A 447 -30.14 -79.35 -19.82
CA GLY A 447 -30.69 -80.66 -20.21
C GLY A 447 -32.22 -80.75 -20.26
N VAL A 448 -32.95 -79.66 -20.00
CA VAL A 448 -34.39 -79.56 -20.36
C VAL A 448 -34.51 -79.66 -21.88
N GLU A 449 -35.40 -80.54 -22.36
CA GLU A 449 -35.69 -80.66 -23.80
C GLU A 449 -36.16 -79.32 -24.37
N GLU A 450 -35.80 -79.00 -25.63
CA GLU A 450 -36.21 -77.74 -26.25
C GLU A 450 -37.74 -77.72 -26.46
N ALA A 451 -38.43 -77.10 -25.50
CA ALA A 451 -39.87 -76.90 -25.56
C ALA A 451 -40.22 -76.14 -26.84
N SER A 452 -41.01 -76.77 -27.70
CA SER A 452 -41.45 -76.17 -28.96
C SER A 452 -42.31 -74.94 -28.67
N ILE A 453 -41.71 -73.75 -28.80
CA ILE A 453 -42.41 -72.46 -28.63
C ILE A 453 -43.64 -72.49 -29.55
N PRO A 454 -44.88 -72.35 -29.01
CA PRO A 454 -46.08 -72.48 -29.82
C PRO A 454 -46.05 -71.47 -30.98
N PRO A 455 -46.50 -71.84 -32.20
CA PRO A 455 -46.31 -71.00 -33.38
C PRO A 455 -47.00 -69.61 -33.31
N ASP A 456 -48.13 -69.51 -32.60
CA ASP A 456 -48.77 -68.23 -32.24
C ASP A 456 -48.27 -67.63 -30.91
N GLY A 457 -47.52 -68.42 -30.13
CA GLY A 457 -47.08 -68.16 -28.76
C GLY A 457 -45.91 -67.21 -28.64
N LYS A 458 -46.01 -66.00 -29.19
CA LYS A 458 -45.12 -64.89 -28.81
C LYS A 458 -45.35 -64.56 -27.33
N ILE A 459 -44.44 -65.01 -26.48
CA ILE A 459 -44.36 -64.62 -25.06
C ILE A 459 -44.27 -63.10 -25.02
N ASP A 460 -45.36 -62.44 -24.61
CA ASP A 460 -45.47 -61.00 -24.60
C ASP A 460 -44.58 -60.43 -23.48
N PRO A 461 -43.42 -59.79 -23.81
CA PRO A 461 -42.47 -59.33 -22.81
C PRO A 461 -42.99 -58.09 -22.06
N THR A 462 -44.13 -57.54 -22.45
CA THR A 462 -44.83 -56.47 -21.70
C THR A 462 -45.70 -57.04 -20.57
N ARG A 463 -46.09 -58.33 -20.65
CA ARG A 463 -46.91 -59.01 -19.63
C ARG A 463 -46.05 -59.72 -18.59
N ILE A 464 -45.09 -60.54 -19.04
CA ILE A 464 -44.20 -61.29 -18.14
C ILE A 464 -42.88 -60.55 -18.02
N LYS A 465 -42.57 -60.07 -16.80
CA LYS A 465 -41.32 -59.38 -16.49
C LYS A 465 -40.22 -60.38 -16.13
N PRO A 466 -38.94 -60.14 -16.46
CA PRO A 466 -37.85 -60.98 -15.99
C PRO A 466 -37.74 -60.96 -14.47
N LEU A 467 -37.42 -62.12 -13.91
CA LEU A 467 -37.39 -62.35 -12.47
C LEU A 467 -36.01 -61.99 -11.90
N CYS A 468 -35.94 -61.06 -10.94
CA CYS A 468 -34.70 -60.71 -10.27
C CYS A 468 -34.37 -61.72 -9.16
N ILE A 469 -33.53 -62.71 -9.45
CA ILE A 469 -33.09 -63.70 -8.46
C ILE A 469 -32.19 -63.04 -7.39
N PHE A 470 -31.27 -62.19 -7.83
CA PHE A 470 -30.42 -61.35 -6.98
C PHE A 470 -29.98 -60.10 -7.77
N PRO A 471 -30.04 -58.89 -7.20
CA PRO A 471 -29.83 -57.66 -7.95
C PRO A 471 -28.41 -57.51 -8.51
N ASN A 472 -28.31 -56.67 -9.55
CA ASN A 472 -27.03 -56.27 -10.12
C ASN A 472 -26.49 -55.07 -9.31
N VAL A 473 -25.29 -55.21 -8.75
CA VAL A 473 -24.70 -54.24 -7.82
C VAL A 473 -23.57 -53.50 -8.50
N LEU A 474 -23.70 -52.18 -8.57
CA LEU A 474 -22.84 -51.29 -9.34
C LEU A 474 -22.18 -50.24 -8.43
N GLN A 475 -20.96 -49.83 -8.77
CA GLN A 475 -20.23 -48.74 -8.12
C GLN A 475 -19.92 -47.66 -9.16
N ILE A 476 -20.54 -46.50 -9.01
CA ILE A 476 -20.35 -45.34 -9.90
C ILE A 476 -19.13 -44.56 -9.40
N THR A 477 -18.01 -44.68 -10.12
CA THR A 477 -16.73 -44.02 -9.78
C THR A 477 -16.55 -42.66 -10.47
N SER A 478 -17.19 -42.49 -11.62
CA SER A 478 -17.45 -41.21 -12.30
C SER A 478 -18.72 -41.37 -13.15
N PRO A 479 -19.31 -40.29 -13.71
CA PRO A 479 -20.51 -40.39 -14.55
C PRO A 479 -20.38 -41.41 -15.69
N ASP A 480 -19.19 -41.50 -16.31
CA ASP A 480 -18.90 -42.40 -17.43
C ASP A 480 -18.30 -43.75 -17.01
N LYS A 481 -17.98 -43.94 -15.72
CA LYS A 481 -17.25 -45.12 -15.23
C LYS A 481 -17.94 -45.81 -14.07
N THR A 482 -18.67 -46.86 -14.42
CA THR A 482 -19.29 -47.81 -13.49
C THR A 482 -18.47 -49.10 -13.40
N VAL A 483 -18.27 -49.61 -12.18
CA VAL A 483 -17.66 -50.92 -11.89
C VAL A 483 -18.76 -51.85 -11.39
N VAL A 484 -18.80 -53.10 -11.88
CA VAL A 484 -19.72 -54.12 -11.36
C VAL A 484 -19.12 -54.71 -10.09
N LEU A 485 -19.79 -54.51 -8.94
CA LEU A 485 -19.41 -55.15 -7.68
C LEU A 485 -19.94 -56.58 -7.59
N HIS A 486 -21.18 -56.80 -8.00
CA HIS A 486 -21.78 -58.13 -8.09
C HIS A 486 -22.71 -58.20 -9.31
N ARG A 487 -22.42 -59.12 -10.22
CA ARG A 487 -23.26 -59.36 -11.41
C ARG A 487 -24.56 -60.04 -10.98
N GLY A 488 -25.68 -59.37 -11.12
CA GLY A 488 -26.98 -59.88 -10.68
C GLY A 488 -27.42 -61.13 -11.44
N SER A 489 -28.17 -62.01 -10.78
CA SER A 489 -28.84 -63.17 -11.39
C SER A 489 -30.27 -62.82 -11.75
N ALA A 490 -30.72 -63.23 -12.94
CA ALA A 490 -32.10 -63.09 -13.36
C ALA A 490 -32.58 -64.27 -14.21
N LEU A 491 -33.82 -64.68 -14.01
CA LEU A 491 -34.50 -65.68 -14.82
C LEU A 491 -35.43 -64.97 -15.81
N PHE A 492 -35.16 -65.12 -17.10
CA PHE A 492 -35.89 -64.42 -18.15
C PHE A 492 -37.06 -65.25 -18.65
N PRO A 493 -38.18 -64.66 -19.11
CA PRO A 493 -39.32 -65.41 -19.67
C PRO A 493 -38.98 -66.15 -20.99
N THR A 494 -37.79 -65.88 -21.53
CA THR A 494 -37.18 -66.53 -22.71
C THR A 494 -36.11 -67.57 -22.32
N SER A 495 -36.22 -68.15 -21.12
CA SER A 495 -35.46 -69.32 -20.67
C SER A 495 -36.27 -70.60 -20.96
N GLN A 496 -35.60 -71.71 -21.23
CA GLN A 496 -36.30 -72.96 -21.55
C GLN A 496 -37.04 -73.51 -20.32
N VAL A 497 -36.46 -73.39 -19.12
CA VAL A 497 -37.15 -73.77 -17.88
C VAL A 497 -38.45 -73.00 -17.65
N TRP A 498 -38.50 -71.69 -17.94
CA TRP A 498 -39.73 -70.91 -17.80
C TRP A 498 -40.79 -71.34 -18.82
N ILE A 499 -40.39 -71.59 -20.06
CA ILE A 499 -41.30 -72.05 -21.13
C ILE A 499 -41.86 -73.42 -20.78
N ARG A 500 -41.02 -74.37 -20.33
CA ARG A 500 -41.47 -75.69 -19.90
C ARG A 500 -42.37 -75.63 -18.67
N GLY A 501 -42.06 -74.80 -17.67
CA GLY A 501 -42.90 -74.64 -16.47
C GLY A 501 -44.27 -74.04 -16.76
N MET A 502 -44.35 -73.08 -17.69
CA MET A 502 -45.64 -72.58 -18.18
C MET A 502 -46.42 -73.63 -18.98
N SER A 503 -45.73 -74.56 -19.66
CA SER A 503 -46.34 -75.73 -20.30
C SER A 503 -46.89 -76.70 -19.26
N GLU A 504 -46.11 -77.05 -18.24
CA GLU A 504 -46.52 -77.94 -17.13
C GLU A 504 -47.73 -77.39 -16.37
N GLN A 505 -47.76 -76.08 -16.09
CA GLN A 505 -48.93 -75.44 -15.50
C GLN A 505 -50.17 -75.59 -16.39
N LYS A 506 -50.04 -75.31 -17.70
CA LYS A 506 -51.15 -75.42 -18.65
C LYS A 506 -51.63 -76.86 -18.85
N GLU A 507 -50.70 -77.81 -18.94
CA GLU A 507 -50.97 -79.25 -19.02
C GLU A 507 -51.84 -79.67 -17.82
N HIS A 508 -51.49 -79.24 -16.61
CA HIS A 508 -52.23 -79.56 -15.40
C HIS A 508 -53.57 -78.80 -15.27
N ASP A 509 -53.64 -77.53 -15.65
CA ASP A 509 -54.89 -76.76 -15.69
C ASP A 509 -55.92 -77.42 -16.65
N GLU A 510 -55.46 -78.02 -17.75
CA GLU A 510 -56.29 -78.75 -18.72
C GLU A 510 -56.71 -80.14 -18.19
N GLU A 511 -55.82 -80.88 -17.52
CA GLU A 511 -56.16 -82.13 -16.81
C GLU A 511 -57.25 -81.91 -15.74
N LEU A 512 -57.09 -80.87 -14.92
CA LEU A 512 -58.06 -80.47 -13.91
C LEU A 512 -59.41 -80.10 -14.53
N ALA A 513 -59.41 -79.26 -15.58
CA ALA A 513 -60.63 -78.86 -16.26
C ALA A 513 -61.38 -80.08 -16.83
N GLN A 514 -60.67 -81.04 -17.41
CA GLN A 514 -61.26 -82.30 -17.87
C GLN A 514 -61.78 -83.15 -16.70
N ALA A 515 -61.04 -83.29 -15.60
CA ALA A 515 -61.48 -84.01 -14.41
C ALA A 515 -62.76 -83.42 -13.79
N VAL A 516 -62.90 -82.09 -13.79
CA VAL A 516 -64.12 -81.39 -13.34
C VAL A 516 -65.30 -81.62 -14.30
N LEU A 517 -65.08 -81.62 -15.61
CA LEU A 517 -66.12 -81.98 -16.60
C LEU A 517 -66.58 -83.43 -16.45
N ASP A 518 -65.64 -84.34 -16.23
CA ASP A 518 -65.87 -85.76 -15.95
C ASP A 518 -66.64 -85.99 -14.64
N ALA A 519 -66.31 -85.26 -13.58
CA ALA A 519 -67.05 -85.32 -12.32
C ALA A 519 -68.49 -84.81 -12.50
N ARG A 520 -68.68 -83.70 -13.23
CA ARG A 520 -70.00 -83.14 -13.54
C ARG A 520 -70.84 -84.09 -14.41
N SER A 521 -70.24 -84.74 -15.40
CA SER A 521 -70.96 -85.72 -16.25
C SER A 521 -71.38 -86.96 -15.44
N LYS A 522 -70.51 -87.49 -14.57
CA LYS A 522 -70.80 -88.60 -13.65
C LYS A 522 -71.92 -88.25 -12.65
N VAL A 523 -71.96 -87.03 -12.13
CA VAL A 523 -73.06 -86.55 -11.25
C VAL A 523 -74.37 -86.41 -12.03
N ASN A 524 -74.36 -85.87 -13.24
CA ASN A 524 -75.55 -85.74 -14.07
C ASN A 524 -76.11 -87.11 -14.50
N ALA A 525 -75.25 -88.06 -14.87
CA ALA A 525 -75.65 -89.43 -15.18
C ALA A 525 -76.30 -90.16 -14.00
N ARG A 526 -75.85 -89.89 -12.75
CA ARG A 526 -76.51 -90.38 -11.54
C ARG A 526 -77.88 -89.73 -11.28
N ARG A 527 -78.07 -88.47 -11.69
CA ARG A 527 -79.38 -87.78 -11.59
C ARG A 527 -80.39 -88.29 -12.61
N THR A 528 -79.97 -88.63 -13.83
CA THR A 528 -80.87 -89.16 -14.88
C THR A 528 -81.19 -90.66 -14.75
N SER A 529 -80.48 -91.39 -13.88
CA SER A 529 -80.69 -92.83 -13.65
C SER A 529 -81.50 -93.17 -12.38
N CYS A 530 -81.89 -92.18 -11.57
CA CYS A 530 -82.89 -92.36 -10.52
C CYS A 530 -84.30 -92.44 -11.13
N PRO A 531 -85.05 -93.55 -11.01
CA PRO A 531 -86.40 -93.62 -11.55
C PRO A 531 -87.34 -92.67 -10.82
N THR A 532 -88.13 -91.91 -11.57
CA THR A 532 -89.27 -91.17 -10.99
C THR A 532 -90.30 -92.16 -10.47
N GLY A 533 -90.44 -92.24 -9.14
CA GLY A 533 -91.51 -93.01 -8.50
C GLY A 533 -92.89 -92.58 -9.03
N PRO A 534 -93.83 -93.53 -9.22
CA PRO A 534 -95.05 -93.26 -9.97
C PRO A 534 -96.00 -92.28 -9.26
N ASN A 535 -96.59 -91.37 -10.04
CA ASN A 535 -97.68 -90.51 -9.60
C ASN A 535 -98.90 -91.33 -9.16
N SER A 536 -99.49 -90.99 -8.00
CA SER A 536 -100.94 -90.70 -7.82
C SER A 536 -101.37 -90.76 -6.35
N PRO A 537 -102.44 -90.05 -5.93
CA PRO A 537 -102.96 -88.77 -6.44
C PRO A 537 -103.32 -87.80 -5.28
N THR A 538 -104.21 -86.84 -5.54
CA THR A 538 -104.74 -85.81 -4.62
C THR A 538 -103.76 -84.67 -4.27
N GLY A 539 -104.22 -83.43 -4.03
CA GLY A 539 -105.60 -82.95 -4.15
C GLY A 539 -105.87 -81.66 -3.38
N GLY A 540 -105.02 -80.64 -3.52
CA GLY A 540 -105.12 -79.40 -2.76
C GLY A 540 -105.23 -78.14 -3.63
N LYS A 541 -106.46 -77.67 -3.87
CA LYS A 541 -106.66 -76.26 -4.25
C LYS A 541 -106.46 -75.42 -3.00
N PHE A 542 -105.50 -74.50 -3.01
CA PHE A 542 -105.57 -73.32 -2.15
C PHE A 542 -105.45 -72.06 -3.01
N SER A 543 -106.24 -71.06 -2.63
CA SER A 543 -106.55 -69.93 -3.49
C SER A 543 -105.60 -68.76 -3.26
N THR A 544 -105.35 -67.98 -4.30
CA THR A 544 -104.69 -66.67 -4.18
C THR A 544 -105.47 -65.77 -3.22
N THR A 545 -104.78 -65.06 -2.34
CA THR A 545 -105.33 -63.89 -1.64
C THR A 545 -104.24 -62.82 -1.57
N GLN A 546 -104.63 -61.57 -1.79
CA GLN A 546 -103.73 -60.43 -1.90
C GLN A 546 -103.26 -59.94 -0.53
N THR A 547 -102.05 -59.38 -0.46
CA THR A 547 -101.82 -58.08 0.17
C THR A 547 -100.69 -57.38 -0.57
#